data_AF-A0A0D1AIW1-F1
#
_entry.id   AF-A0A0D1AIW1-F1
#
_cell.length_a   1.000
_cell.length_b   1.000
_cell.length_c   1.000
_cell.angle_alpha   90.00
_cell.angle_beta   90.00
_cell.angle_gamma   90.00
#
_symmetry.space_group_name_H-M   'P 1'
#
loop_
_entity.id
_entity.type
_entity.pdbx_description
1 polymer ?
#
loop_
_entity_poly.entity_id
_entity_poly.type
_entity_poly.pdbx_seq_one_letter_code
_entity_poly.pdbx_strand_id
1 'polypeptide(L)'
;MKLEFDFRAKIIILFLDMCLVAILKSNIIIYSMLFILTIYLIIQGYLKSAIKLFLIAAFVIILKILSMGQGITILLPDMFLFMIIRIISMVMAAKPIIAMPPGEAVAVFKKMRVPDSFALPVTFMLRFIPTVRSEFQSVFSAMRLRGLLSWRHPMRSIEYIFVPIMIRSSKVADELAASAEARGIACPGNHTCRRDISFKRKDRILCTVGVMVTALLLIWEKMGMI
;
A
#
# COMPACT_ATOMS: atom_id res chain seq x y z
N MET A 1 -17.52 12.24 2.52
CA MET A 1 -18.06 10.88 2.81
C MET A 1 -16.97 9.88 2.46
N LYS A 2 -16.32 9.21 3.43
CA LYS A 2 -15.28 8.20 3.12
C LYS A 2 -15.98 6.92 2.66
N LEU A 3 -15.87 6.59 1.36
CA LEU A 3 -16.25 5.25 0.90
C LEU A 3 -15.08 4.31 1.18
N GLU A 4 -15.23 3.50 2.24
CA GLU A 4 -14.31 2.40 2.52
C GLU A 4 -14.68 1.21 1.63
N PHE A 5 -13.83 0.93 0.65
CA PHE A 5 -13.93 -0.24 -0.22
C PHE A 5 -13.10 -1.41 0.33
N ASP A 6 -13.57 -2.62 0.06
CA ASP A 6 -12.90 -3.85 0.44
C ASP A 6 -11.50 -3.97 -0.20
N PHE A 7 -10.55 -4.54 0.55
CA PHE A 7 -9.16 -4.77 0.12
C PHE A 7 -9.07 -5.55 -1.20
N ARG A 8 -9.99 -6.49 -1.44
CA ARG A 8 -10.03 -7.28 -2.68
C ARG A 8 -10.26 -6.41 -3.91
N ALA A 9 -11.21 -5.47 -3.82
CA ALA A 9 -11.49 -4.56 -4.93
C ALA A 9 -10.28 -3.66 -5.21
N LYS A 10 -9.59 -3.20 -4.15
CA LYS A 10 -8.35 -2.43 -4.29
C LYS A 10 -7.22 -3.23 -4.93
N ILE A 11 -7.03 -4.50 -4.56
CA ILE A 11 -6.05 -5.40 -5.20
C ILE A 11 -6.38 -5.59 -6.67
N ILE A 12 -7.65 -5.84 -7.01
CA ILE A 12 -8.08 -6.03 -8.39
C ILE A 12 -7.77 -4.76 -9.21
N ILE A 13 -8.07 -3.57 -8.67
CA ILE A 13 -7.75 -2.30 -9.35
C ILE A 13 -6.25 -2.14 -9.52
N LEU A 14 -5.44 -2.43 -8.51
CA LEU A 14 -3.98 -2.35 -8.60
C LEU A 14 -3.44 -3.34 -9.64
N PHE A 15 -3.95 -4.57 -9.68
CA PHE A 15 -3.53 -5.56 -10.67
C PHE A 15 -3.92 -5.14 -12.09
N LEU A 16 -5.15 -4.65 -12.28
CA LEU A 16 -5.62 -4.12 -13.55
C LEU A 16 -4.80 -2.90 -14.00
N ASP A 17 -4.46 -2.00 -13.07
CA ASP A 17 -3.58 -0.86 -13.29
C ASP A 17 -2.20 -1.31 -13.77
N MET A 18 -1.58 -2.28 -13.10
CA MET A 18 -0.29 -2.84 -13.50
C MET A 18 -0.33 -3.48 -14.89
N CYS A 19 -1.38 -4.25 -15.19
CA CYS A 19 -1.57 -4.83 -16.52
C CYS A 19 -1.76 -3.75 -17.60
N LEU A 20 -2.59 -2.74 -17.35
CA LEU A 20 -2.78 -1.63 -18.27
C LEU A 20 -1.49 -0.88 -18.51
N VAL A 21 -0.81 -0.45 -17.43
CA VAL A 21 0.46 0.28 -17.53
C VAL A 21 1.45 -0.52 -18.39
N ALA A 22 1.54 -1.85 -18.24
CA ALA A 22 2.45 -2.70 -19.00
C ALA A 22 2.17 -2.74 -20.52
N ILE A 23 0.89 -2.73 -20.92
CA ILE A 23 0.46 -2.85 -22.31
C ILE A 23 0.46 -1.48 -23.02
N LEU A 24 0.10 -0.43 -22.29
CA LEU A 24 -0.12 0.91 -22.85
C LEU A 24 1.17 1.54 -23.39
N LYS A 25 1.17 1.86 -24.70
CA LYS A 25 2.23 2.64 -25.37
C LYS A 25 1.84 4.07 -25.67
N SER A 26 0.54 4.35 -25.82
CA SER A 26 0.05 5.68 -26.21
C SER A 26 -0.01 6.66 -25.03
N ASN A 27 0.56 7.85 -25.24
CA ASN A 27 0.61 8.93 -24.24
C ASN A 27 -0.78 9.42 -23.82
N ILE A 28 -1.71 9.53 -24.78
CA ILE A 28 -3.09 10.01 -24.52
C ILE A 28 -3.79 9.07 -23.53
N ILE A 29 -3.63 7.76 -23.71
CA ILE A 29 -4.33 6.75 -22.92
C ILE A 29 -3.79 6.74 -21.48
N ILE A 30 -2.48 6.88 -21.30
CA ILE A 30 -1.85 6.98 -19.97
C ILE A 30 -2.32 8.24 -19.23
N TYR A 31 -2.48 9.38 -19.90
CA TYR A 31 -3.00 10.59 -19.26
C TYR A 31 -4.47 10.43 -18.83
N SER A 32 -5.29 9.79 -19.68
CA SER A 32 -6.68 9.49 -19.33
C SER A 32 -6.78 8.55 -18.11
N MET A 33 -5.88 7.56 -18.02
CA MET A 33 -5.79 6.63 -16.91
C MET A 33 -5.43 7.34 -15.60
N LEU A 34 -4.46 8.26 -15.60
CA LEU A 34 -4.11 9.07 -14.42
C LEU A 34 -5.28 9.94 -13.94
N PHE A 35 -6.06 10.49 -14.87
CA PHE A 35 -7.24 11.27 -14.52
C PHE A 35 -8.28 10.39 -13.81
N ILE A 36 -8.53 9.19 -14.32
CA ILE A 36 -9.45 8.22 -13.71
C ILE A 36 -8.96 7.79 -12.31
N LEU A 37 -7.66 7.55 -12.14
CA LEU A 37 -7.07 7.21 -10.84
C LEU A 37 -7.18 8.36 -9.82
N THR A 38 -7.09 9.60 -10.29
CA THR A 38 -7.31 10.79 -9.45
C THR A 38 -8.75 10.81 -8.93
N ILE A 39 -9.73 10.59 -9.80
CA ILE A 39 -11.15 10.50 -9.42
C ILE A 39 -11.37 9.37 -8.41
N TYR A 40 -10.77 8.19 -8.64
CA TYR A 40 -10.83 7.06 -7.72
C TYR A 40 -10.28 7.41 -6.32
N LEU A 41 -9.14 8.10 -6.24
CA LEU A 41 -8.56 8.56 -4.96
C LEU A 41 -9.44 9.60 -4.25
N ILE A 42 -10.11 10.47 -5.00
CA ILE A 42 -11.06 11.46 -4.46
C ILE A 42 -12.28 10.74 -3.85
N ILE A 43 -12.86 9.77 -4.56
CA ILE A 43 -14.01 8.98 -4.08
C ILE A 43 -13.68 8.25 -2.78
N GLN A 44 -12.43 7.78 -2.63
CA GLN A 44 -11.96 7.14 -1.40
C GLN A 44 -11.67 8.10 -0.23
N GLY A 45 -11.79 9.41 -0.44
CA GLY A 45 -11.61 10.42 0.60
C GLY A 45 -10.15 10.79 0.85
N TYR A 46 -9.23 10.47 -0.07
CA TYR A 46 -7.81 10.78 0.02
C TYR A 46 -7.42 12.09 -0.70
N LEU A 47 -8.27 13.13 -0.60
CA LEU A 47 -8.16 14.42 -1.30
C LEU A 47 -6.75 15.03 -1.30
N LYS A 48 -6.11 15.16 -0.12
CA LYS A 48 -4.78 15.79 -0.01
C LYS A 48 -3.71 15.07 -0.83
N SER A 49 -3.74 13.75 -0.89
CA SER A 49 -2.75 13.00 -1.66
C SER A 49 -3.14 12.85 -3.12
N ALA A 50 -4.44 12.83 -3.44
CA ALA A 50 -4.91 12.87 -4.82
C ALA A 50 -4.41 14.15 -5.50
N ILE A 51 -4.59 15.31 -4.86
CA ILE A 51 -4.14 16.61 -5.37
C ILE A 51 -2.60 16.65 -5.47
N LYS A 52 -1.88 16.19 -4.44
CA LYS A 52 -0.40 16.16 -4.47
C LYS A 52 0.13 15.29 -5.62
N LEU A 53 -0.39 14.07 -5.78
CA LEU A 53 0.06 13.15 -6.82
C LEU A 53 -0.35 13.65 -8.22
N PHE A 54 -1.54 14.24 -8.35
CA PHE A 54 -2.00 14.86 -9.59
C PHE A 54 -1.13 16.07 -9.98
N LEU A 55 -0.76 16.95 -9.05
CA LEU A 55 0.15 18.06 -9.32
C LEU A 55 1.53 17.58 -9.77
N ILE A 56 2.06 16.54 -9.14
CA ILE A 56 3.35 15.94 -9.54
C ILE A 56 3.22 15.34 -10.96
N ALA A 57 2.14 14.60 -11.23
CA ALA A 57 1.89 14.04 -12.56
C ALA A 57 1.76 15.13 -13.63
N ALA A 58 0.97 16.18 -13.36
CA ALA A 58 0.76 17.30 -14.27
C ALA A 58 2.07 18.04 -14.57
N PHE A 59 2.92 18.26 -13.56
CA PHE A 59 4.24 18.85 -13.75
C PHE A 59 5.11 18.02 -14.70
N VAL A 60 5.14 16.70 -14.52
CA VAL A 60 5.92 15.79 -15.39
C VAL A 60 5.35 15.74 -16.81
N ILE A 61 4.02 15.81 -16.98
CA ILE A 61 3.36 15.88 -18.29
C ILE A 61 3.71 17.19 -19.01
N ILE A 62 3.69 18.33 -18.31
CA ILE A 62 4.07 19.63 -18.88
C ILE A 62 5.53 19.60 -19.34
N LEU A 63 6.44 19.06 -18.53
CA LEU A 63 7.84 18.88 -18.91
C LEU A 63 7.97 18.01 -20.17
N LYS A 64 7.18 16.94 -20.26
CA LYS A 64 7.18 16.05 -21.43
C LYS A 64 6.66 16.73 -22.69
N ILE A 65 5.60 17.54 -22.60
CA ILE A 65 5.07 18.30 -23.75
C ILE A 65 6.10 19.35 -24.22
N LEU A 66 6.75 20.05 -23.28
CA LEU A 66 7.80 21.02 -23.59
C LEU A 66 9.02 20.37 -24.27
N SER A 67 9.29 19.10 -23.95
CA SER A 67 10.39 18.31 -24.50
C SER A 67 10.25 17.97 -25.99
N MET A 68 9.08 18.17 -26.60
CA MET A 68 8.78 17.92 -28.04
C MET A 68 9.35 16.59 -28.59
N GLY A 69 9.46 15.57 -27.74
CA GLY A 69 10.00 14.24 -28.08
C GLY A 69 11.52 14.12 -28.21
N GLN A 70 12.30 15.19 -28.01
CA GLN A 70 13.77 15.17 -28.13
C GLN A 70 14.52 15.09 -26.79
N GLY A 71 13.82 15.22 -25.66
CA GLY A 71 14.44 15.30 -24.34
C GLY A 71 14.83 16.75 -24.01
N ILE A 72 14.53 17.21 -22.79
CA ILE A 72 14.90 18.57 -22.36
C ILE A 72 16.43 18.71 -22.29
N THR A 73 17.12 17.62 -21.94
CA THR A 73 18.59 17.50 -21.87
C THR A 73 19.02 16.04 -22.10
N ILE A 74 20.31 15.80 -22.38
CA ILE A 74 20.92 14.45 -22.47
C ILE A 74 20.66 13.63 -21.19
N LEU A 75 20.47 14.29 -20.04
CA LEU A 75 20.22 13.67 -18.73
C LEU A 75 18.74 13.29 -18.51
N LEU A 76 17.80 13.90 -19.23
CA LEU A 76 16.36 13.64 -19.11
C LEU A 76 15.73 13.28 -20.48
N PRO A 77 16.01 12.07 -20.99
CA PRO A 77 15.34 11.55 -22.18
C PRO A 77 13.83 11.39 -21.97
N ASP A 78 13.05 11.41 -23.06
CA ASP A 78 11.59 11.21 -23.02
C ASP A 78 11.18 9.88 -22.35
N MET A 79 11.99 8.82 -22.55
CA MET A 79 11.85 7.51 -21.91
C MET A 79 11.83 7.60 -20.38
N PHE A 80 12.64 8.49 -19.80
CA PHE A 80 12.73 8.64 -18.34
C PHE A 80 11.50 9.34 -17.78
N LEU A 81 11.03 10.39 -18.45
CA LEU A 81 9.77 11.06 -18.10
C LEU A 81 8.58 10.09 -18.23
N PHE A 82 8.58 9.25 -19.25
CA PHE A 82 7.58 8.19 -19.42
C PHE A 82 7.60 7.18 -18.25
N MET A 83 8.78 6.76 -17.80
CA MET A 83 8.92 5.86 -16.65
C MET A 83 8.41 6.50 -15.35
N ILE A 84 8.72 7.78 -15.10
CA ILE A 84 8.24 8.51 -13.92
C ILE A 84 6.71 8.53 -13.88
N ILE A 85 6.06 8.80 -15.01
CA ILE A 85 4.60 8.83 -15.10
C ILE A 85 3.99 7.47 -14.74
N ARG A 86 4.59 6.36 -15.21
CA ARG A 86 4.14 4.99 -14.87
C ARG A 86 4.29 4.69 -13.38
N ILE A 87 5.40 5.10 -12.78
CA ILE A 87 5.63 4.94 -11.34
C ILE A 87 4.57 5.74 -10.55
N ILE A 88 4.26 6.97 -10.97
CA ILE A 88 3.24 7.79 -10.32
C ILE A 88 1.87 7.10 -10.39
N SER A 89 1.49 6.54 -11.54
CA SER A 89 0.24 5.77 -11.72
C SER A 89 0.14 4.61 -10.72
N MET A 90 1.20 3.79 -10.64
CA MET A 90 1.26 2.64 -9.74
C MET A 90 1.17 3.09 -8.26
N VAL A 91 1.82 4.20 -7.90
CA VAL A 91 1.74 4.78 -6.56
C VAL A 91 0.32 5.26 -6.25
N MET A 92 -0.36 5.89 -7.23
CA MET A 92 -1.76 6.32 -7.07
C MET A 92 -2.70 5.12 -6.83
N ALA A 93 -2.52 4.02 -7.55
CA ALA A 93 -3.29 2.80 -7.35
C ALA A 93 -2.98 2.08 -6.02
N ALA A 94 -1.73 2.13 -5.55
CA ALA A 94 -1.29 1.46 -4.32
C ALA A 94 -1.63 2.23 -3.03
N LYS A 95 -1.76 3.56 -3.09
CA LYS A 95 -1.97 4.41 -1.91
C LYS A 95 -3.18 4.02 -1.04
N PRO A 96 -4.34 3.63 -1.60
CA PRO A 96 -5.49 3.09 -0.87
C PRO A 96 -5.26 1.81 -0.08
N ILE A 97 -4.30 0.99 -0.53
CA ILE A 97 -3.94 -0.29 0.07
C ILE A 97 -3.05 -0.05 1.27
N ILE A 98 -2.03 0.82 1.11
CA ILE A 98 -1.10 1.19 2.17
C ILE A 98 -1.80 1.90 3.33
N ALA A 99 -2.80 2.71 3.03
CA ALA A 99 -3.54 3.47 4.03
C ALA A 99 -4.62 2.63 4.76
N MET A 100 -4.79 1.35 4.41
CA MET A 100 -5.75 0.47 5.07
C MET A 100 -5.20 0.01 6.42
N PRO A 101 -6.03 -0.07 7.48
CA PRO A 101 -5.59 -0.59 8.75
C PRO A 101 -5.16 -2.08 8.64
N PRO A 102 -4.06 -2.48 9.31
CA PRO A 102 -3.52 -3.83 9.23
C PRO A 102 -4.54 -4.93 9.56
N GLY A 103 -5.44 -4.67 10.51
CA GLY A 103 -6.47 -5.62 10.92
C GLY A 103 -7.52 -5.95 9.85
N GLU A 104 -7.72 -5.06 8.87
CA GLU A 104 -8.63 -5.33 7.73
C GLU A 104 -7.95 -6.15 6.64
N ALA A 105 -6.67 -5.88 6.37
CA ALA A 105 -5.86 -6.66 5.43
C ALA A 105 -5.85 -8.14 5.83
N VAL A 106 -5.64 -8.42 7.11
CA VAL A 106 -5.67 -9.75 7.72
C VAL A 106 -6.96 -10.50 7.45
N ALA A 107 -8.09 -9.86 7.74
CA ALA A 107 -9.36 -10.56 7.69
C ALA A 107 -9.78 -10.78 6.22
N VAL A 108 -9.20 -10.02 5.28
CA VAL A 108 -9.26 -10.34 3.85
C VAL A 108 -8.37 -11.53 3.49
N PHE A 109 -7.14 -11.63 4.01
CA PHE A 109 -6.27 -12.80 3.85
C PHE A 109 -6.94 -14.08 4.33
N LYS A 110 -7.55 -14.07 5.52
CA LYS A 110 -8.31 -15.22 6.04
C LYS A 110 -9.46 -15.60 5.10
N LYS A 111 -10.18 -14.61 4.56
CA LYS A 111 -11.27 -14.87 3.61
C LYS A 111 -10.77 -15.38 2.25
N MET A 112 -9.52 -15.10 1.86
CA MET A 112 -8.91 -15.60 0.62
C MET A 112 -8.53 -17.09 0.70
N ARG A 113 -8.98 -17.79 1.76
CA ARG A 113 -8.67 -19.21 2.02
C ARG A 113 -7.16 -19.46 2.11
N VAL A 114 -6.43 -18.49 2.65
CA VAL A 114 -5.06 -18.76 3.12
C VAL A 114 -5.18 -19.73 4.30
N PRO A 115 -4.37 -20.80 4.37
CA PRO A 115 -4.41 -21.74 5.50
C PRO A 115 -4.27 -20.99 6.82
N ASP A 116 -5.08 -21.37 7.81
CA ASP A 116 -5.16 -20.67 9.10
C ASP A 116 -3.80 -20.64 9.83
N SER A 117 -2.95 -21.65 9.58
CA SER A 117 -1.56 -21.72 10.04
C SER A 117 -0.72 -20.50 9.65
N PHE A 118 -1.03 -19.84 8.54
CA PHE A 118 -0.35 -18.62 8.10
C PHE A 118 -1.14 -17.35 8.42
N ALA A 119 -2.47 -17.38 8.28
CA ALA A 119 -3.30 -16.19 8.48
C ALA A 119 -3.22 -15.68 9.93
N LEU A 120 -3.22 -16.57 10.91
CA LEU A 120 -3.24 -16.23 12.33
C LEU A 120 -1.94 -15.55 12.80
N PRO A 121 -0.72 -16.09 12.56
CA PRO A 121 0.53 -15.39 12.93
C PRO A 121 0.66 -14.01 12.25
N VAL A 122 0.31 -13.91 10.97
CA VAL A 122 0.35 -12.64 10.22
C VAL A 122 -0.60 -11.61 10.84
N THR A 123 -1.77 -12.05 11.32
CA THR A 123 -2.71 -11.20 12.08
C THR A 123 -2.06 -10.57 13.28
N PHE A 124 -1.44 -11.40 14.10
CA PHE A 124 -0.78 -10.97 15.32
C PHE A 124 0.34 -9.99 14.99
N MET A 125 1.22 -10.35 14.06
CA MET A 125 2.33 -9.49 13.61
C MET A 125 1.83 -8.11 13.18
N LEU A 126 0.84 -8.05 12.29
CA LEU A 126 0.31 -6.80 11.75
C LEU A 126 -0.36 -5.92 12.82
N ARG A 127 -1.00 -6.53 13.83
CA ARG A 127 -1.56 -5.80 14.99
C ARG A 127 -0.46 -5.37 15.98
N PHE A 128 0.67 -6.07 16.02
CA PHE A 128 1.77 -5.80 16.93
C PHE A 128 2.76 -4.76 16.41
N ILE A 129 2.92 -4.60 15.10
CA ILE A 129 3.74 -3.54 14.49
C ILE A 129 3.53 -2.16 15.14
N PRO A 130 2.30 -1.65 15.35
CA PRO A 130 2.12 -0.35 16.01
C PRO A 130 2.63 -0.33 17.45
N THR A 131 2.47 -1.43 18.20
CA THR A 131 2.97 -1.56 19.58
C THR A 131 4.49 -1.64 19.62
N VAL A 132 5.11 -2.41 18.72
CA VAL A 132 6.59 -2.47 18.59
C VAL A 132 7.15 -1.10 18.25
N ARG A 133 6.47 -0.33 17.40
CA ARG A 133 6.88 1.04 17.06
C ARG A 133 6.85 1.97 18.27
N SER A 134 5.83 1.88 19.13
CA SER A 134 5.79 2.69 20.36
C SER A 134 6.87 2.28 21.35
N GLU A 135 7.10 0.98 21.53
CA GLU A 135 8.20 0.47 22.38
C GLU A 135 9.57 0.94 21.87
N PHE A 136 9.79 0.86 20.55
CA PHE A 136 11.00 1.38 19.91
C PHE A 136 11.20 2.87 20.20
N GLN A 137 10.15 3.69 20.07
CA GLN A 137 10.21 5.11 20.36
C GLN A 137 10.51 5.41 21.83
N SER A 138 9.93 4.64 22.75
CA SER A 138 10.19 4.75 24.20
C SER A 138 11.65 4.41 24.53
N VAL A 139 12.16 3.29 24.01
CA VAL A 139 13.56 2.88 24.21
C VAL A 139 14.51 3.91 23.60
N PHE A 140 14.24 4.33 22.37
CA PHE A 140 15.06 5.34 21.68
C PHE A 140 15.12 6.66 22.46
N SER A 141 13.98 7.12 22.99
CA SER A 141 13.89 8.34 23.79
C SER A 141 14.65 8.20 25.11
N ALA A 142 14.55 7.05 25.78
CA ALA A 142 15.31 6.77 27.01
C ALA A 142 16.82 6.76 26.77
N MET A 143 17.28 6.16 25.67
CA MET A 143 18.70 6.11 25.32
C MET A 143 19.23 7.49 24.88
N ARG A 144 18.38 8.30 24.23
CA ARG A 144 18.68 9.69 23.90
C ARG A 144 18.83 10.55 25.16
N LEU A 145 17.95 10.38 26.15
CA LEU A 145 18.03 11.09 27.44
C LEU A 145 19.28 10.72 28.24
N ARG A 146 19.74 9.47 28.13
CA ARG A 146 20.99 9.00 28.76
C ARG A 146 22.25 9.49 28.05
N GLY A 147 22.14 10.20 26.92
CA GLY A 147 23.28 10.67 26.14
C GLY A 147 24.08 9.56 25.46
N LEU A 148 23.52 8.35 25.39
CA LEU A 148 24.21 7.15 24.85
C LEU A 148 24.14 7.07 23.33
N LEU A 149 23.32 7.91 22.68
CA LEU A 149 23.34 8.07 21.22
C LEU A 149 24.46 9.01 20.79
N SER A 150 25.57 8.42 20.37
CA SER A 150 26.69 9.16 19.79
C SER A 150 26.83 8.85 18.29
N TRP A 151 26.95 9.91 17.49
CA TRP A 151 27.28 9.84 16.06
C TRP A 151 28.73 9.44 15.80
N ARG A 152 29.61 9.55 16.82
CA ARG A 152 31.04 9.16 16.70
C ARG A 152 31.25 7.65 16.75
N HIS A 153 30.35 6.91 17.42
CA HIS A 153 30.43 5.45 17.51
C HIS A 153 29.06 4.83 17.20
N PRO A 154 28.64 4.81 15.91
CA PRO A 154 27.33 4.31 15.52
C PRO A 154 27.12 2.84 15.91
N MET A 155 28.16 2.01 15.89
CA MET A 155 28.05 0.59 16.28
C MET A 155 27.66 0.40 17.74
N ARG A 156 28.26 1.16 18.68
CA ARG A 156 27.88 1.09 20.10
C ARG A 156 26.48 1.62 20.33
N SER A 157 26.11 2.71 19.65
CA SER A 157 24.75 3.27 19.70
C SER A 157 23.69 2.27 19.22
N ILE A 158 24.00 1.46 18.21
CA ILE A 158 23.11 0.40 17.73
C ILE A 158 22.97 -0.70 18.78
N GLU A 159 24.06 -1.22 19.34
CA GLU A 159 24.04 -2.26 20.38
C GLU A 159 23.18 -1.85 21.59
N TYR A 160 23.37 -0.62 22.03
CA TYR A 160 22.62 0.03 23.10
C TYR A 160 21.10 0.11 22.84
N ILE A 161 20.68 0.22 21.58
CA ILE A 161 19.26 0.23 21.21
C ILE A 161 18.76 -1.21 21.00
N PHE A 162 19.54 -2.05 20.33
CA PHE A 162 19.14 -3.39 19.90
C PHE A 162 18.97 -4.36 21.07
N VAL A 163 19.93 -4.40 22.00
CA VAL A 163 19.90 -5.36 23.11
C VAL A 163 18.66 -5.18 23.99
N PRO A 164 18.30 -3.96 24.45
CA PRO A 164 17.08 -3.76 25.23
C PRO A 164 15.81 -4.09 24.44
N ILE A 165 15.77 -3.75 23.15
CA ILE A 165 14.60 -4.03 22.30
C ILE A 165 14.41 -5.53 22.12
N MET A 166 15.50 -6.29 21.92
CA MET A 166 15.42 -7.74 21.79
C MET A 166 14.86 -8.38 23.07
N ILE A 167 15.41 -8.02 24.23
CA ILE A 167 14.94 -8.55 25.52
C ILE A 167 13.48 -8.19 25.77
N ARG A 168 13.08 -6.93 25.51
CA ARG A 168 11.69 -6.48 25.66
C ARG A 168 10.74 -7.21 24.70
N SER A 169 11.12 -7.33 23.44
CA SER A 169 10.29 -8.00 22.42
C SER A 169 10.10 -9.49 22.74
N SER A 170 11.14 -10.17 23.25
CA SER A 170 11.05 -11.56 23.71
C SER A 170 10.05 -11.71 24.85
N LYS A 171 10.16 -10.87 25.89
CA LYS A 171 9.21 -10.92 27.03
C LYS A 171 7.77 -10.70 26.59
N VAL A 172 7.54 -9.76 25.69
CA VAL A 172 6.20 -9.49 25.17
C VAL A 172 5.67 -10.65 24.32
N ALA A 173 6.55 -11.34 23.59
CA ALA A 173 6.16 -12.56 22.87
C ALA A 173 5.75 -13.68 23.83
N ASP A 174 6.49 -13.89 24.92
CA ASP A 174 6.16 -14.89 25.95
C ASP A 174 4.83 -14.59 26.66
N GLU A 175 4.62 -13.33 27.05
CA GLU A 175 3.34 -12.88 27.64
C GLU A 175 2.16 -13.05 26.67
N LEU A 176 2.39 -12.80 25.38
CA LEU A 176 1.38 -12.98 24.34
C LEU A 176 1.05 -14.47 24.14
N ALA A 177 2.06 -15.33 24.10
CA ALA A 177 1.89 -16.77 23.95
C ALA A 177 1.09 -17.33 25.13
N ALA A 178 1.48 -17.00 26.37
CA ALA A 178 0.77 -17.41 27.57
C ALA A 178 -0.69 -16.90 27.59
N SER A 179 -0.92 -15.63 27.19
CA SER A 179 -2.28 -15.07 27.11
C SER A 179 -3.13 -15.73 26.01
N ALA A 180 -2.53 -16.09 24.88
CA ALA A 180 -3.21 -16.76 23.78
C ALA A 180 -3.58 -18.20 24.15
N GLU A 181 -2.66 -18.93 24.81
CA GLU A 181 -2.89 -20.29 25.31
C GLU A 181 -3.98 -20.30 26.39
N ALA A 182 -3.94 -19.36 27.34
CA ALA A 182 -4.99 -19.21 28.36
C ALA A 182 -6.38 -18.90 27.76
N ARG A 183 -6.44 -18.32 26.56
CA ARG A 183 -7.68 -18.06 25.81
C ARG A 183 -8.08 -19.21 24.88
N GLY A 184 -7.38 -20.34 24.93
CA GLY A 184 -7.71 -21.54 24.17
C GLY A 184 -7.37 -21.44 22.69
N ILE A 185 -6.28 -20.75 22.31
CA ILE A 185 -5.88 -20.68 20.90
C ILE A 185 -5.47 -22.04 20.32
N ALA A 186 -5.08 -22.99 21.17
CA ALA A 186 -4.73 -24.36 20.81
C ALA A 186 -5.94 -25.32 20.79
N CYS A 187 -7.16 -24.84 21.11
CA CYS A 187 -8.35 -25.70 21.12
C CYS A 187 -8.67 -26.19 19.69
N PRO A 188 -8.79 -27.51 19.46
CA PRO A 188 -9.18 -28.05 18.17
C PRO A 188 -10.64 -27.69 17.87
N GLY A 189 -10.88 -26.88 16.84
CA GLY A 189 -12.20 -26.43 16.43
C GLY A 189 -12.15 -25.28 15.41
N ASN A 190 -13.31 -24.89 14.88
CA ASN A 190 -13.39 -23.76 13.93
C ASN A 190 -13.31 -22.42 14.65
N HIS A 191 -12.19 -21.70 14.50
CA HIS A 191 -12.05 -20.34 15.01
C HIS A 191 -12.90 -19.35 14.20
N THR A 192 -13.95 -18.82 14.81
CA THR A 192 -14.83 -17.82 14.20
C THR A 192 -14.19 -16.43 14.20
N CYS A 193 -14.55 -15.59 13.21
CA CYS A 193 -14.13 -14.19 13.17
C CYS A 193 -15.31 -13.29 13.52
N ARG A 194 -15.13 -12.45 14.55
CA ARG A 194 -16.16 -11.49 15.00
C ARG A 194 -16.42 -10.36 14.00
N ARG A 195 -15.46 -10.04 13.12
CA ARG A 195 -15.61 -8.96 12.14
C ARG A 195 -16.11 -9.52 10.82
N ASP A 196 -17.37 -9.22 10.50
CA ASP A 196 -17.97 -9.51 9.20
C ASP A 196 -17.35 -8.62 8.13
N ILE A 197 -16.47 -9.21 7.33
CA ILE A 197 -16.06 -8.63 6.05
C ILE A 197 -16.97 -9.24 5.01
N SER A 198 -18.10 -8.60 4.74
CA SER A 198 -18.98 -8.95 3.63
C SER A 198 -18.64 -8.11 2.42
N PHE A 199 -18.60 -8.76 1.25
CA PHE A 199 -18.38 -8.07 -0.03
C PHE A 199 -19.63 -7.25 -0.31
N LYS A 200 -19.57 -5.93 -0.11
CA LYS A 200 -20.76 -5.07 -0.21
C LYS A 200 -21.09 -4.84 -1.68
N ARG A 201 -22.35 -4.52 -1.98
CA ARG A 201 -22.80 -4.18 -3.34
C ARG A 201 -21.95 -3.06 -3.98
N LYS A 202 -21.41 -2.15 -3.15
CA LYS A 202 -20.49 -1.07 -3.56
C LYS A 202 -19.18 -1.60 -4.13
N ASP A 203 -18.63 -2.67 -3.55
CA ASP A 203 -17.37 -3.29 -4.04
C ASP A 203 -17.58 -4.00 -5.37
N ARG A 204 -18.76 -4.62 -5.55
CA ARG A 204 -19.14 -5.24 -6.83
C ARG A 204 -19.24 -4.21 -7.95
N ILE A 205 -19.91 -3.07 -7.70
CA ILE A 205 -20.04 -1.98 -8.67
C ILE A 205 -18.64 -1.43 -9.03
N LEU A 206 -17.78 -1.23 -8.03
CA LEU A 206 -16.42 -0.74 -8.26
C LEU A 206 -15.60 -1.71 -9.12
N CYS A 207 -15.64 -3.02 -8.84
CA CYS A 207 -14.95 -4.01 -9.66
C CYS A 207 -15.49 -4.05 -11.09
N THR A 208 -16.81 -4.00 -11.28
CA THR A 208 -17.41 -4.00 -12.63
C THR A 208 -17.04 -2.76 -13.42
N VAL A 209 -17.04 -1.59 -12.78
CA VAL A 209 -16.62 -0.33 -13.42
C VAL A 209 -15.14 -0.36 -13.76
N GLY A 210 -14.29 -0.85 -12.84
CA GLY A 210 -12.86 -1.00 -13.07
C GLY A 210 -12.56 -1.90 -14.27
N VAL A 211 -13.21 -3.07 -14.34
CA VAL A 211 -13.06 -4.00 -15.48
C VAL A 211 -13.56 -3.36 -16.77
N MET A 212 -14.72 -2.70 -16.78
CA MET A 212 -15.22 -2.02 -17.98
C MET A 212 -14.28 -0.91 -18.45
N VAL A 213 -13.77 -0.07 -17.55
CA VAL A 213 -12.82 0.99 -17.90
C VAL A 213 -11.55 0.40 -18.50
N THR A 214 -11.01 -0.67 -17.90
CA THR A 214 -9.81 -1.32 -18.45
C THR A 214 -10.04 -1.92 -19.82
N ALA A 215 -11.19 -2.57 -20.05
CA ALA A 215 -11.55 -3.12 -21.35
C ALA A 215 -11.73 -2.01 -22.40
N LEU A 216 -12.39 -0.90 -22.04
CA LEU A 216 -12.58 0.25 -22.93
C LEU A 216 -11.25 0.90 -23.31
N LEU A 217 -10.32 1.07 -22.36
CA LEU A 217 -8.99 1.62 -22.64
C LEU A 217 -8.16 0.70 -23.54
N LEU A 218 -8.25 -0.62 -23.36
CA LEU A 218 -7.58 -1.59 -24.23
C LEU A 218 -8.17 -1.63 -25.64
N ILE A 219 -9.50 -1.55 -25.77
CA ILE A 219 -10.17 -1.45 -27.08
C ILE A 219 -9.77 -0.15 -27.76
N TRP A 220 -9.76 0.97 -27.02
CA TRP A 220 -9.33 2.26 -27.56
C TRP A 220 -7.87 2.23 -28.02
N GLU A 221 -6.98 1.56 -27.27
CA GLU A 221 -5.60 1.37 -27.70
C GLU A 221 -5.50 0.55 -28.99
N LYS A 222 -6.27 -0.54 -29.11
CA LYS A 222 -6.30 -1.33 -30.35
C LYS A 222 -6.90 -0.56 -31.53
N MET A 223 -7.94 0.25 -31.32
CA MET A 223 -8.56 1.04 -32.38
C MET A 223 -7.74 2.28 -32.77
N GLY A 224 -6.99 2.85 -31.82
CA GLY A 224 -6.06 3.96 -32.05
C GLY A 224 -4.70 3.56 -32.60
N MET A 225 -4.51 2.27 -32.93
CA MET A 225 -3.41 1.76 -33.78
C MET A 225 -3.84 1.60 -35.25
N ILE A 226 -4.86 2.35 -35.70
CA ILE A 226 -5.14 2.58 -37.13
C ILE A 226 -4.74 4.01 -37.46
#